data_AF-A0A3S8ULV1-F1
#
_entry.id   AF-A0A3S8ULV1-F1
#
_cell.length_a   1.000
_cell.length_b   1.000
_cell.length_c   1.000
_cell.angle_alpha   90.00
_cell.angle_beta   90.00
_cell.angle_gamma   90.00
#
_symmetry.space_group_name_H-M   'P 1'
#
loop_
_entity.id
_entity.type
_entity.pdbx_description
1 polymer ?
#
loop_
_entity_poly.entity_id
_entity_poly.type
_entity_poly.pdbx_seq_one_letter_code
_entity_poly.pdbx_strand_id
1 'polypeptide(L)' 'MTQPKPTLNEFEDLGERLVRFGKALQDSTTSVGRLNQLARECGITLRLRAVAEMEGATHGQSR' A
#
# COMPACT_ATOMS: atom_id res chain seq x y z
N MET A 1 1.15 -43.08 2.80
CA MET A 1 0.24 -42.06 3.36
C MET A 1 0.78 -40.69 2.98
N THR A 2 0.37 -40.14 1.83
CA THR A 2 0.76 -38.79 1.41
C THR A 2 -0.41 -37.84 1.70
N GLN A 3 -0.27 -37.08 2.78
CA GLN A 3 -1.23 -36.07 3.21
C GLN A 3 -1.43 -35.02 2.10
N PRO A 4 -2.66 -34.68 1.68
CA PRO A 4 -2.88 -33.52 0.83
C PRO A 4 -2.54 -32.29 1.67
N LYS A 5 -1.51 -31.56 1.26
CA LYS A 5 -1.14 -30.25 1.81
C LYS A 5 -2.42 -29.41 1.81
N PRO A 6 -2.89 -28.85 2.95
CA PRO A 6 -4.10 -28.05 2.95
C PRO A 6 -3.90 -26.96 1.90
N THR A 7 -4.84 -26.89 0.97
CA THR A 7 -4.94 -25.78 0.02
C THR A 7 -5.13 -24.54 0.89
N LEU A 8 -4.02 -23.87 1.20
CA LEU A 8 -4.02 -22.57 1.87
C LEU A 8 -5.08 -21.74 1.13
N ASN A 9 -6.16 -21.40 1.84
CA ASN A 9 -7.27 -20.69 1.25
C ASN A 9 -6.66 -19.47 0.56
N GLU A 10 -6.97 -19.26 -0.71
CA GLU A 10 -6.54 -18.07 -1.46
C GLU A 10 -6.81 -16.76 -0.70
N PHE A 11 -7.85 -16.76 0.13
CA PHE A 11 -8.22 -15.70 1.05
C PHE A 11 -7.27 -15.52 2.23
N GLU A 12 -6.67 -16.59 2.75
CA GLU A 12 -5.67 -16.54 3.81
C GLU A 12 -4.36 -15.92 3.29
N ASP A 13 -3.92 -16.34 2.11
CA ASP A 13 -2.75 -15.76 1.44
C ASP A 13 -2.99 -14.30 1.02
N LEU A 14 -4.20 -13.98 0.54
CA LEU A 14 -4.63 -12.60 0.30
C LEU A 14 -4.64 -11.77 1.60
N GLY A 15 -5.16 -12.34 2.69
CA GLY A 15 -5.19 -11.71 4.00
C GLY A 15 -3.79 -11.38 4.52
N GLU A 16 -2.83 -12.30 4.39
CA GLU A 16 -1.43 -12.06 4.75
C GLU A 16 -0.83 -10.90 3.94
N ARG A 17 -1.08 -10.88 2.62
CA ARG A 17 -0.62 -9.79 1.73
C ARG A 17 -1.23 -8.44 2.14
N LEU A 18 -2.52 -8.40 2.50
CA LEU A 18 -3.19 -7.19 2.98
C LEU A 18 -2.63 -6.71 4.33
N VAL A 19 -2.29 -7.61 5.25
CA VAL A 19 -1.66 -7.24 6.54
C VAL A 19 -0.28 -6.64 6.32
N ARG A 20 0.53 -7.20 5.41
CA ARG A 20 1.84 -6.64 5.04
C ARG A 20 1.69 -5.26 4.40
N PHE A 21 0.71 -5.11 3.51
CA PHE A 21 0.38 -3.83 2.91
C PHE A 21 -0.04 -2.78 3.96
N GLY A 22 -0.89 -3.14 4.91
CA GLY A 22 -1.30 -2.26 6.01
C GLY A 22 -0.16 -1.84 6.94
N LYS A 23 0.80 -2.75 7.21
CA LYS A 23 2.03 -2.41 7.94
C LYS A 23 2.91 -1.44 7.16
N ALA A 24 3.05 -1.64 5.86
CA ALA A 24 3.79 -0.73 4.98
C ALA A 24 3.12 0.65 4.88
N LEU A 25 1.78 0.72 4.93
CA LEU A 25 1.05 2.00 4.99
C LEU A 25 1.27 2.76 6.30
N GLN A 26 1.45 2.05 7.42
CA GLN A 26 1.74 2.66 8.72
C GLN A 26 3.21 3.09 8.86
N ASP A 27 4.08 2.59 8.00
CA ASP A 27 5.50 2.91 8.01
C ASP A 27 5.77 4.19 7.21
N SER A 28 6.09 5.28 7.93
CA SER A 28 6.33 6.61 7.36
C SER A 28 7.56 6.69 6.44
N THR A 29 8.39 5.65 6.38
CA THR A 29 9.54 5.56 5.47
C THR A 29 9.20 4.87 4.16
N THR A 30 8.00 4.27 4.09
CA THR A 30 7.57 3.52 2.93
C THR A 30 7.18 4.45 1.79
N SER A 31 7.85 4.30 0.65
CA SER A 31 7.57 5.07 -0.55
C SER A 31 6.26 4.62 -1.22
N VAL A 32 5.59 5.57 -1.88
CA VAL A 32 4.39 5.32 -2.69
C VAL A 32 4.60 4.22 -3.73
N GLY A 33 5.82 4.11 -4.30
CA GLY A 33 6.17 3.03 -5.23
C GLY A 33 6.09 1.63 -4.60
N ARG A 34 6.54 1.48 -3.35
CA ARG A 34 6.48 0.21 -2.60
C ARG A 34 5.05 -0.15 -2.24
N LEU A 35 4.25 0.84 -1.85
CA LEU A 35 2.81 0.67 -1.59
C LEU A 35 2.06 0.23 -2.84
N ASN A 36 2.37 0.83 -4.00
CA ASN A 36 1.74 0.47 -5.26
C ASN A 36 2.13 -0.95 -5.69
N GLN A 37 3.37 -1.37 -5.46
CA GLN A 37 3.81 -2.74 -5.73
C GLN A 37 3.03 -3.76 -4.88
N LEU A 38 2.96 -3.53 -3.56
CA LEU A 38 2.24 -4.40 -2.63
C LEU A 38 0.73 -4.50 -2.96
N ALA A 39 0.12 -3.39 -3.38
CA ALA A 39 -1.27 -3.39 -3.83
C ALA A 39 -1.49 -4.25 -5.08
N ARG A 40 -0.58 -4.16 -6.07
CA ARG A 40 -0.62 -5.01 -7.26
C ARG A 40 -0.44 -6.49 -6.93
N GLU A 41 0.43 -6.82 -5.96
CA GLU A 41 0.61 -8.17 -5.45
C GLU A 41 -0.66 -8.70 -4.75
N CYS A 42 -1.49 -7.84 -4.18
CA CYS A 42 -2.81 -8.19 -3.62
C CYS A 42 -3.93 -8.26 -4.68
N GLY A 43 -3.65 -7.91 -5.94
CA GLY A 43 -4.68 -7.81 -6.99
C GLY A 43 -5.62 -6.61 -6.85
N ILE A 44 -5.26 -5.62 -6.02
CA ILE A 44 -6.06 -4.41 -5.79
C ILE A 44 -5.41 -3.19 -6.43
N THR A 45 -6.24 -2.27 -6.94
CA THR A 45 -5.74 -0.99 -7.46
C THR A 45 -5.74 0.04 -6.34
N LEU A 46 -4.56 0.41 -5.87
CA LEU A 46 -4.41 1.42 -4.83
C LEU A 46 -4.50 2.82 -5.43
N ARG A 47 -5.60 3.53 -5.16
CA ARG A 47 -5.74 4.97 -5.45
C ARG A 47 -5.40 5.79 -4.21
N LEU A 48 -4.11 5.98 -3.95
CA LEU A 48 -3.64 6.95 -2.97
C LEU A 48 -3.74 8.36 -3.56
N ARG A 49 -4.61 9.20 -2.99
CA ARG A 49 -4.51 10.66 -3.16
C ARG A 49 -3.63 11.17 -2.02
N ALA A 50 -2.33 11.26 -2.28
CA ALA A 50 -1.43 12.01 -1.40
C ALA A 50 -1.82 13.49 -1.54
N VAL A 51 -2.61 14.00 -0.60
CA VAL A 51 -2.72 15.44 -0.39
C VAL A 51 -1.43 15.83 0.31
N ALA A 52 -0.38 16.11 -0.47
CA ALA A 52 0.70 16.90 0.06
C ALA A 52 0.07 18.25 0.38
N GLU A 53 -0.08 18.56 1.67
CA GLU A 53 -0.24 19.93 2.12
C GLU A 53 0.96 20.68 1.53
N MET A 54 0.76 21.35 0.40
CA MET A 54 1.73 22.25 -0.17
C MET A 54 1.65 23.52 0.68
N GLU A 55 2.20 23.47 1.89
CA GLU A 55 2.48 24.68 2.64
C GLU A 55 3.54 25.49 1.88
N GLY A 56 3.10 26.59 1.27
CA GLY A 56 3.94 27.76 1.03
C GLY A 56 4.65 27.90 -0.32
N ALA A 57 3.93 28.32 -1.35
CA ALA A 57 4.43 29.26 -2.36
C ALA A 57 3.20 29.95 -2.99
N THR A 58 2.80 31.15 -2.62
CA THR A 58 3.58 32.37 -2.90
C THR A 58 3.45 33.41 -1.79
N HIS A 59 4.59 33.70 -1.16
CA HIS A 59 4.92 35.01 -0.62
C HIS A 59 4.79 36.06 -1.75
N GLY A 60 4.31 37.26 -1.40
CA GLY A 60 3.74 38.22 -2.32
C GLY A 60 4.63 38.73 -3.46
N GLN A 61 3.98 39.20 -4.52
CA GLN A 61 4.55 40.19 -5.41
C GLN A 61 3.47 41.20 -5.83
N SER A 62 3.69 42.41 -5.33
CA SER A 62 3.14 43.72 -5.67
C SER A 62 2.40 43.87 -7.00
N ARG A 63 1.19 44.44 -6.96
CA ARG A 63 0.87 45.65 -7.72
C ARG A 63 -0.26 46.45 -7.09
#